data_AF-A0A7W0JGB9-F1
#
_entry.id   AF-A0A7W0JGB9-F1
#
_cell.length_a   1.000
_cell.length_b   1.000
_cell.length_c   1.000
_cell.angle_alpha   90.00
_cell.angle_beta   90.00
_cell.angle_gamma   90.00
#
_symmetry.space_group_name_H-M   'P 1'
#
loop_
_entity.id
_entity.type
_entity.pdbx_description
1 polymer ?
#
loop_
_entity_poly.entity_id
_entity_poly.type
_entity_poly.pdbx_seq_one_letter_code
_entity_poly.pdbx_strand_id
1 'polypeptide(L)' 'MQFGDYRVEIVPDAEFRLDGGAMFGVVPRTLWSRVSAPDEQNRVRLTTNCLYVEAGGERILVE' A
#
# COMPACT_ATOMS: atom_id res chain seq x y z
N MET A 1 -8.36 -4.07 13.05
CA MET A 1 -9.48 -3.10 13.11
C MET A 1 -10.79 -3.88 13.17
N GLN A 2 -11.77 -3.38 13.92
CA GLN A 2 -13.15 -3.89 13.84
C GLN A 2 -14.00 -2.92 13.02
N PHE A 3 -14.77 -3.44 12.08
CA PHE A 3 -15.69 -2.67 11.22
C PHE A 3 -17.03 -3.39 11.18
N GLY A 4 -18.02 -2.94 11.96
CA GLY A 4 -19.25 -3.71 12.16
C GLY A 4 -18.95 -5.10 12.72
N ASP A 5 -19.50 -6.14 12.09
CA ASP A 5 -19.27 -7.55 12.45
C ASP A 5 -18.01 -8.15 11.81
N TYR A 6 -17.20 -7.33 11.13
CA TYR A 6 -16.00 -7.76 10.42
C TYR A 6 -14.76 -7.44 11.24
N ARG A 7 -13.90 -8.45 11.43
CA ARG A 7 -12.52 -8.23 11.89
C ARG A 7 -11.62 -8.11 10.67
N VAL A 8 -10.89 -7.02 10.59
CA VAL A 8 -10.03 -6.68 9.45
C VAL A 8 -8.62 -6.40 9.94
N GLU A 9 -7.63 -7.09 9.39
CA GLU A 9 -6.22 -6.93 9.73
C GLU A 9 -5.38 -6.69 8.49
N ILE A 10 -4.41 -5.78 8.61
CA ILE A 10 -3.37 -5.62 7.60
C ILE A 10 -2.28 -6.62 7.92
N VAL A 11 -1.98 -7.50 6.97
CA VAL A 11 -0.87 -8.44 7.04
C VAL A 11 0.23 -7.93 6.11
N PRO A 12 1.35 -7.40 6.66
CA PRO A 12 2.47 -6.96 5.85
C PRO A 12 3.15 -8.14 5.15
N ASP A 13 3.48 -7.99 3.87
CA ASP A 13 4.16 -9.03 3.09
C ASP A 13 5.58 -8.59 2.71
N ALA A 14 5.71 -7.61 1.83
CA ALA A 14 7.01 -7.15 1.33
C ALA A 14 7.13 -5.63 1.27
N GLU A 15 8.35 -5.15 1.44
CA GLU A 15 8.71 -3.75 1.22
C GLU A 15 9.71 -3.64 0.07
N PHE A 16 9.45 -2.70 -0.82
CA PHE A 16 10.25 -2.50 -2.02
C PHE A 16 10.21 -1.05 -2.48
N ARG A 17 11.00 -0.74 -3.52
CA ARG A 17 11.10 0.59 -4.10
C ARG A 17 10.85 0.52 -5.59
N LEU A 18 9.97 1.38 -6.10
CA LEU A 18 9.70 1.53 -7.53
C LEU A 18 9.91 2.96 -7.98
N ASP A 19 10.17 3.15 -9.28
CA ASP A 19 10.29 4.49 -9.86
C ASP A 19 9.03 5.32 -9.57
N GLY A 20 9.21 6.49 -8.95
CA GLY A 20 8.10 7.36 -8.58
C GLY A 20 7.36 7.91 -9.80
N GLY A 21 8.05 8.17 -10.91
CA GLY A 21 7.41 8.61 -12.15
C GLY A 21 6.43 7.55 -12.68
N ALA A 22 6.83 6.29 -12.71
CA ALA A 22 5.98 5.16 -13.09
C ALA A 22 4.77 5.01 -12.16
N MET A 23 4.94 5.20 -10.85
CA MET A 23 3.85 5.07 -9.87
C MET A 23 2.82 6.20 -9.94
N PHE A 24 3.26 7.43 -10.21
CA PHE A 24 2.39 8.62 -10.22
C PHE A 24 1.99 9.08 -11.63
N GLY A 25 2.49 8.43 -12.68
CA GLY A 25 2.09 8.65 -14.07
C GLY A 25 2.28 10.10 -14.51
N VAL A 26 1.18 10.74 -14.92
CA VAL A 26 1.19 12.12 -15.45
C VAL A 26 1.38 13.20 -14.37
N VAL A 27 1.35 12.84 -13.09
CA VAL A 27 1.46 13.82 -12.00
C VAL A 27 2.91 14.33 -11.94
N PRO A 28 3.14 15.66 -11.96
CA PRO A 28 4.49 16.22 -11.85
C PRO A 28 5.20 15.85 -10.54
N ARG A 29 6.52 15.58 -10.62
CA ARG A 29 7.36 15.25 -9.46
C ARG A 29 7.26 16.28 -8.34
N THR A 30 7.18 17.56 -8.67
CA THR A 30 7.06 18.65 -7.69
C THR A 30 5.80 18.59 -6.83
N LEU A 31 4.77 17.85 -7.26
CA LEU A 31 3.55 17.60 -6.50
C LEU A 31 3.62 16.28 -5.73
N TRP A 32 3.89 15.16 -6.40
CA TRP A 32 3.85 13.85 -5.72
C TRP A 32 5.00 13.65 -4.73
N SER A 33 6.17 14.27 -4.94
CA SER A 33 7.31 14.12 -4.01
C SER A 33 7.04 14.70 -2.63
N ARG A 34 6.01 15.54 -2.48
CA ARG A 34 5.59 16.12 -1.20
C ARG A 34 4.92 15.08 -0.29
N VAL A 35 4.31 14.06 -0.87
CA VAL A 35 3.58 13.01 -0.14
C VAL A 35 4.28 11.65 -0.21
N SER A 36 5.19 11.47 -1.15
CA SER A 36 6.03 10.28 -1.28
C SER A 36 7.45 10.67 -1.64
N ALA A 37 8.30 10.80 -0.63
CA ALA A 37 9.68 11.25 -0.80
C ALA A 37 10.49 10.19 -1.58
N PRO A 38 11.04 10.54 -2.76
CA PRO A 38 11.86 9.61 -3.52
C PRO A 38 13.29 9.54 -2.97
N ASP A 39 13.96 8.42 -3.21
CA ASP A 39 15.40 8.28 -3.02
C ASP A 39 16.22 8.94 -4.14
N GLU A 40 17.55 8.83 -4.06
CA GLU A 40 18.49 9.38 -5.06
C GLU A 40 18.26 8.83 -6.47
N GLN A 41 17.64 7.64 -6.60
CA GLN A 41 17.33 6.98 -7.87
C GLN A 41 15.90 7.27 -8.34
N ASN A 42 15.23 8.29 -7.77
CA ASN A 42 13.85 8.66 -8.06
C ASN A 42 12.80 7.61 -7.65
N ARG A 43 13.13 6.68 -6.74
CA ARG A 43 12.21 5.61 -6.34
C ARG A 43 11.49 5.95 -5.05
N VAL A 44 10.22 5.56 -4.98
CA VAL A 44 9.38 5.70 -3.79
C VAL A 44 9.27 4.37 -3.05
N ARG A 45 9.17 4.43 -1.72
CA ARG A 45 8.98 3.27 -0.85
C ARG A 45 7.53 2.80 -0.91
N LEU A 46 7.32 1.52 -1.16
CA LEU A 46 6.02 0.86 -1.22
C LEU A 46 6.04 -0.40 -0.37
N THR A 47 4.86 -0.80 0.10
CA THR A 47 4.65 -2.03 0.88
C THR A 47 3.49 -2.80 0.26
N THR A 48 3.69 -4.09 -0.04
CA THR A 48 2.59 -5.01 -0.30
C THR A 48 1.95 -5.39 1.03
N ASN A 49 0.64 -5.26 1.10
CA ASN A 49 -0.14 -5.58 2.29
C ASN A 49 -1.31 -6.42 1.86
N CYS A 50 -1.50 -7.58 2.49
CA CYS A 50 -2.73 -8.32 2.35
C CYS A 50 -3.74 -7.82 3.38
N LEU A 51 -5.02 -7.89 3.02
CA LEU A 51 -6.12 -7.67 3.96
C LEU A 51 -6.66 -9.02 4.41
N TYR A 52 -6.49 -9.35 5.69
CA TYR A 52 -7.12 -10.50 6.31
C TYR A 52 -8.48 -10.07 6.89
N VAL A 53 -9.54 -10.77 6.50
CA VAL A 53 -10.91 -10.47 6.93
C VAL A 53 -11.54 -11.72 7.54
N GLU A 54 -12.04 -11.59 8.76
CA GLU A 54 -12.93 -12.57 9.39
C GLU A 54 -14.36 -12.03 9.39
N ALA A 55 -15.30 -12.79 8.82
CA ALA A 55 -16.70 -12.38 8.68
C ALA A 55 -17.62 -13.59 8.60
N GLY A 56 -18.66 -13.65 9.44
CA GLY A 56 -19.66 -14.73 9.36
C GLY A 56 -19.09 -16.15 9.51
N GLY A 57 -17.93 -16.29 10.17
CA GLY A 57 -17.20 -17.57 10.31
C GLY A 57 -16.21 -17.86 9.18
N GLU A 58 -16.19 -17.07 8.12
CA GLU A 58 -15.26 -17.18 7.00
C GLU A 58 -13.95 -16.44 7.26
N ARG A 59 -12.87 -16.92 6.62
CA ARG A 59 -11.54 -16.31 6.64
C ARG A 59 -11.10 -16.01 5.21
N ILE A 60 -10.98 -14.73 4.90
CA ILE A 60 -10.73 -14.22 3.54
C ILE A 60 -9.40 -13.49 3.53
N LEU A 61 -8.60 -13.72 2.49
CA LEU A 61 -7.36 -13.00 2.22
C LEU A 61 -7.48 -12.26 0.89
N VAL A 62 -7.17 -10.96 0.88
CA VAL A 62 -7.17 -10.11 -0.31
C VAL A 62 -5.76 -9.58 -0.55
N GLU A 63 -5.29 -9.66 -1.80
CA GLU A 63 -4.02 -9.09 -2.30
C GLU A 63 -4.24 -7.87 -3.22
#